data_AF-A0A5J4TJC1-F1
#
_entry.id   AF-A0A5J4TJC1-F1
#
_cell.length_a   1.000
_cell.length_b   1.000
_cell.length_c   1.000
_cell.angle_alpha   90.00
_cell.angle_beta   90.00
_cell.angle_gamma   90.00
#
_symmetry.space_group_name_H-M   'P 1'
#
loop_
_entity.id
_entity.type
_entity.pdbx_description
1 polymer ?
#
loop_
_entity_poly.entity_id
_entity_poly.type
_entity_poly.pdbx_seq_one_letter_code
_entity_poly.pdbx_strand_id
1 'polypeptide(L)'
;NENHRPTTKMILSHDTVLIDNERALAERDRERIEKDHERIEKDRLQVELNRERIEKDQQKRRADTTQSELDRQKTKTNESQELVRAFQQQVETTQSEVTRLTTEVRNLKAELSKLRPLTTTSIQQVKSEPKVLQIQQSVPPSLNPNMLVGIIPNKKYAYQQGLKIIHTDKDGYSTIAFNPIISNGIVRFGGFFEDTDDDPYFGIGISDSSAVFGSKKAPWYGENCLLLDEV
;
A
#
# COMPACT_ATOMS: atom_id res chain seq x y z
N ASN A 1 84.94 52.89 -32.16
CA ASN A 1 83.56 52.35 -32.09
C ASN A 1 82.77 52.87 -33.27
N GLU A 2 82.84 52.16 -34.40
CA GLU A 2 82.07 52.49 -35.60
C GLU A 2 80.62 52.03 -35.41
N ASN A 3 79.72 52.99 -35.15
CA ASN A 3 78.28 52.74 -35.19
C ASN A 3 77.85 52.50 -36.65
N HIS A 4 77.89 51.23 -37.07
CA HIS A 4 77.39 50.83 -38.38
C HIS A 4 75.86 51.00 -38.43
N ARG A 5 75.40 51.93 -39.27
CA ARG A 5 73.98 52.14 -39.51
C ARG A 5 73.42 50.96 -40.32
N PRO A 6 72.32 50.30 -39.89
CA PRO A 6 71.72 49.20 -40.62
C PRO A 6 71.35 49.60 -42.06
N THR A 7 71.60 48.72 -43.01
CA THR A 7 71.20 48.93 -44.41
C THR A 7 69.71 48.66 -44.59
N THR A 8 69.05 49.31 -45.55
CA THR A 8 67.62 49.11 -45.85
C THR A 8 67.28 47.63 -46.11
N LYS A 9 68.19 46.86 -46.71
CA LYS A 9 68.01 45.41 -46.92
C LYS A 9 67.94 44.63 -45.61
N MET A 10 68.73 45.02 -44.60
CA MET A 10 68.69 44.40 -43.27
C MET A 10 67.38 44.70 -42.54
N ILE A 11 66.87 45.93 -42.65
CA ILE A 11 65.60 46.32 -42.03
C ILE A 11 64.44 45.53 -42.65
N LEU A 12 64.35 45.49 -43.98
CA LEU A 12 63.30 44.75 -44.68
C LEU A 12 63.36 43.24 -44.40
N SER A 13 64.57 42.65 -44.35
CA SER A 13 64.73 41.24 -44.02
C SER A 13 64.32 40.93 -42.58
N HIS A 14 64.53 41.85 -41.64
CA HIS A 14 64.10 41.68 -40.26
C HIS A 14 62.57 41.74 -40.14
N ASP A 15 61.94 42.71 -40.80
CA ASP A 15 60.48 42.87 -40.79
C ASP A 15 59.77 41.66 -41.41
N THR A 16 60.28 41.09 -42.50
CA THR A 16 59.74 39.85 -43.09
C THR A 16 59.76 38.69 -42.09
N VAL A 17 60.87 38.50 -41.37
CA VAL A 17 61.00 37.42 -40.37
C VAL A 17 60.06 37.63 -39.18
N LEU A 18 59.84 38.89 -38.75
CA LEU A 18 58.87 39.20 -37.70
C LEU A 18 57.45 38.85 -38.13
N ILE A 19 57.05 39.22 -39.35
CA ILE A 19 55.72 38.92 -39.91
C ILE A 19 55.50 37.41 -40.04
N ASP A 20 56.48 36.67 -40.50
CA ASP A 20 56.38 35.21 -40.63
C ASP A 20 56.27 34.51 -39.26
N ASN A 21 56.99 35.00 -38.25
CA ASN A 21 56.87 34.51 -36.88
C ASN A 21 55.50 34.81 -36.27
N GLU A 22 54.96 36.00 -36.49
CA GLU A 22 53.60 36.36 -36.04
C GLU A 22 52.53 35.50 -36.71
N ARG A 23 52.67 35.22 -38.01
CA ARG A 23 51.78 34.30 -38.74
C ARG A 23 51.84 32.88 -38.18
N ALA A 24 53.05 32.36 -37.93
CA ALA A 24 53.25 31.03 -37.37
C ALA A 24 52.71 30.90 -35.94
N LEU A 25 52.75 31.97 -35.14
CA LEU A 25 52.11 32.04 -33.83
C LEU A 25 50.58 31.99 -33.97
N ALA A 26 50.00 32.83 -34.83
CA ALA A 26 48.56 32.90 -35.05
C ALA A 26 47.99 31.57 -35.60
N GLU A 27 48.75 30.85 -36.42
CA GLU A 27 48.37 29.54 -36.93
C GLU A 27 48.38 28.46 -35.84
N ARG A 28 49.40 28.44 -34.97
CA ARG A 28 49.41 27.55 -33.80
C ARG A 28 48.27 27.83 -32.83
N ASP A 29 47.93 29.10 -32.61
CA ASP A 29 46.81 29.45 -31.73
C ASP A 29 45.47 29.02 -32.33
N ARG A 30 45.27 29.18 -33.64
CA ARG A 30 44.09 28.64 -34.34
C ARG A 30 43.97 27.14 -34.17
N GLU A 31 45.04 26.39 -34.38
CA GLU A 31 45.05 24.93 -34.22
C GLU A 31 44.73 24.50 -32.78
N ARG A 32 45.22 25.25 -31.77
CA ARG A 32 44.88 24.97 -30.36
C ARG A 32 43.40 25.21 -30.07
N ILE A 33 42.84 26.30 -30.58
CA ILE A 33 41.41 26.62 -30.42
C ILE A 33 40.55 25.54 -31.08
N GLU A 34 40.92 25.08 -32.28
CA GLU A 34 40.19 24.03 -33.00
C GLU A 34 40.20 22.71 -32.22
N LYS A 35 41.36 22.27 -31.72
CA LYS A 35 41.47 21.07 -30.86
C LYS A 35 40.68 21.20 -29.56
N ASP A 36 40.66 22.38 -28.97
CA ASP A 36 39.85 22.64 -27.77
C ASP A 36 38.34 22.55 -28.09
N HIS A 37 37.91 23.10 -29.22
CA HIS A 37 36.53 23.01 -29.69
C HIS A 37 36.11 21.55 -29.96
N GLU A 38 36.95 20.76 -30.64
CA GLU A 38 36.70 19.34 -30.87
C GLU A 38 36.58 18.54 -29.57
N ARG A 39 37.43 18.84 -28.58
CA ARG A 39 37.36 18.21 -27.25
C ARG A 39 36.06 18.54 -26.55
N ILE A 40 35.64 19.81 -26.57
CA ILE A 40 34.39 20.27 -25.96
C ILE A 40 33.18 19.57 -26.59
N GLU A 41 33.14 19.47 -27.93
CA GLU A 41 32.04 18.80 -28.62
C GLU A 41 32.02 17.30 -28.34
N LYS A 42 33.19 16.64 -28.24
CA LYS A 42 33.26 15.23 -27.84
C LYS A 42 32.72 15.02 -26.42
N ASP A 43 33.10 15.87 -25.48
CA ASP A 43 32.62 15.78 -24.09
C ASP A 43 31.11 16.02 -24.02
N ARG A 44 30.59 16.98 -24.79
CA ARG A 44 29.16 17.26 -24.91
C ARG A 44 28.38 16.05 -25.43
N LEU A 45 28.85 15.41 -26.50
CA LEU A 45 28.23 14.20 -27.05
C LEU A 45 28.27 13.04 -26.04
N GLN A 46 29.36 12.92 -25.27
CA GLN A 46 29.47 11.89 -24.24
C GLN A 46 28.47 12.09 -23.09
N VAL A 47 28.25 13.35 -22.68
CA VAL A 47 27.24 13.71 -21.68
C VAL A 47 25.83 13.37 -22.18
N GLU A 48 25.51 13.71 -23.44
CA GLU A 48 24.21 13.40 -24.03
C GLU A 48 23.97 11.88 -24.10
N LEU A 49 24.96 11.10 -24.55
CA LEU A 49 24.85 9.64 -24.58
C LEU A 49 24.62 9.04 -23.19
N ASN A 50 25.29 9.58 -22.16
CA ASN A 50 25.11 9.13 -20.79
C ASN A 50 23.71 9.48 -20.27
N ARG A 51 23.19 10.65 -20.63
CA ARG A 51 21.83 11.07 -20.29
C ARG A 51 20.79 10.14 -20.91
N GLU A 52 20.90 9.86 -22.20
CA GLU A 52 19.98 8.93 -22.90
C GLU A 52 19.99 7.53 -22.27
N ARG A 53 21.17 7.03 -21.87
CA ARG A 53 21.29 5.74 -21.15
C ARG A 53 20.54 5.75 -19.83
N ILE A 54 20.69 6.80 -19.03
CA ILE A 54 20.01 6.95 -17.74
C ILE A 54 18.49 7.01 -17.94
N GLU A 55 18.03 7.78 -18.93
CA GLU A 55 16.60 7.90 -19.25
C GLU A 55 16.02 6.55 -19.71
N LYS A 56 16.75 5.81 -20.56
CA LYS A 56 16.35 4.46 -20.99
C LYS A 56 16.27 3.47 -19.83
N ASP A 57 17.24 3.48 -18.93
CA ASP A 57 17.23 2.63 -17.74
C ASP A 57 16.08 2.99 -16.80
N GLN A 58 15.76 4.28 -16.67
CA GLN A 58 14.61 4.73 -15.90
C GLN A 58 13.29 4.27 -16.52
N GLN A 59 13.13 4.38 -17.85
CA GLN A 59 11.96 3.87 -18.55
C GLN A 59 11.80 2.36 -18.38
N LYS A 60 12.90 1.59 -18.47
CA LYS A 60 12.89 0.15 -18.24
C LYS A 60 12.41 -0.19 -16.83
N ARG A 61 12.96 0.45 -15.79
CA ARG A 61 12.52 0.25 -14.40
C ARG A 61 11.04 0.56 -14.19
N ARG A 62 10.53 1.62 -14.84
CA ARG A 62 9.10 1.96 -14.79
C ARG A 62 8.24 0.87 -15.45
N ALA A 63 8.64 0.37 -16.61
CA ALA A 63 7.94 -0.71 -17.31
C ALA A 63 7.92 -2.01 -16.48
N ASP A 64 9.07 -2.38 -15.89
CA ASP A 64 9.18 -3.58 -15.04
C ASP A 64 8.27 -3.47 -13.80
N THR A 65 8.18 -2.28 -13.20
CA THR A 65 7.30 -2.02 -12.05
C THR A 65 5.83 -2.15 -12.45
N THR A 66 5.41 -1.52 -13.55
CA THR A 66 4.03 -1.62 -14.06
C THR A 66 3.65 -3.07 -14.37
N GLN A 67 4.57 -3.83 -14.97
CA GLN A 67 4.34 -5.24 -15.29
C GLN A 67 4.18 -6.08 -14.01
N SER A 68 5.04 -5.87 -13.01
CA SER A 68 4.94 -6.57 -11.73
C SER A 68 3.62 -6.29 -10.99
N GLU A 69 3.16 -5.03 -10.99
CA GLU A 69 1.88 -4.67 -10.39
C GLU A 69 0.71 -5.30 -11.14
N LEU A 70 0.75 -5.33 -12.48
CA LEU A 70 -0.27 -5.98 -13.30
C LEU A 70 -0.36 -7.49 -13.00
N ASP A 71 0.78 -8.16 -12.88
CA ASP A 71 0.80 -9.60 -12.57
C ASP A 71 0.29 -9.87 -11.15
N ARG A 72 0.60 -8.99 -10.19
CA ARG A 72 0.04 -9.05 -8.83
C ARG A 72 -1.48 -8.91 -8.83
N GLN A 73 -2.02 -7.98 -9.62
CA GLN A 73 -3.48 -7.78 -9.73
C GLN A 73 -4.17 -8.99 -10.38
N LYS A 74 -3.55 -9.58 -11.42
CA LYS A 74 -4.06 -10.82 -12.03
C LYS A 74 -4.12 -11.98 -11.04
N THR A 75 -3.08 -12.18 -10.24
CA THR A 75 -3.08 -13.23 -9.21
C THR A 75 -4.19 -13.02 -8.19
N LYS A 76 -4.34 -11.81 -7.64
CA LYS A 76 -5.44 -11.47 -6.72
C LYS A 76 -6.82 -11.72 -7.35
N THR A 77 -6.96 -11.42 -8.64
CA THR A 77 -8.21 -11.62 -9.38
C THR A 77 -8.52 -13.11 -9.52
N ASN A 78 -7.54 -13.93 -9.88
CA ASN A 78 -7.69 -15.38 -9.98
C ASN A 78 -8.04 -16.00 -8.61
N GLU A 79 -7.35 -15.60 -7.54
CA GLU A 79 -7.66 -16.03 -6.17
C GLU A 79 -9.09 -15.66 -5.77
N SER A 80 -9.51 -14.42 -6.06
CA SER A 80 -10.88 -13.98 -5.80
C SER A 80 -11.91 -14.79 -6.60
N GLN A 81 -11.62 -15.17 -7.85
CA GLN A 81 -12.52 -15.98 -8.66
C GLN A 81 -12.65 -17.40 -8.10
N GLU A 82 -11.57 -18.01 -7.64
CA GLU A 82 -11.60 -19.32 -6.99
C GLU A 82 -12.41 -19.28 -5.69
N LEU A 83 -12.23 -18.24 -4.87
CA LEU A 83 -13.01 -18.06 -3.64
C LEU A 83 -14.52 -17.92 -3.94
N VAL A 84 -14.89 -17.15 -4.97
CA VAL A 84 -16.28 -17.00 -5.40
C VAL A 84 -16.86 -18.34 -5.87
N ARG A 85 -16.10 -19.15 -6.63
CA ARG A 85 -16.53 -20.49 -7.04
C ARG A 85 -16.75 -21.42 -5.85
N ALA A 86 -15.82 -21.44 -4.89
CA ALA A 86 -15.93 -22.26 -3.70
C ALA A 86 -17.14 -21.88 -2.84
N PHE A 87 -17.37 -20.58 -2.65
CA PHE A 87 -18.52 -20.08 -1.92
C PHE A 87 -19.84 -20.43 -2.63
N GLN A 88 -19.90 -20.26 -3.95
CA GLN A 88 -21.07 -20.63 -4.74
C GLN A 88 -21.40 -22.13 -4.60
N GLN A 89 -20.37 -22.99 -4.69
CA GLN A 89 -20.55 -24.44 -4.50
C GLN A 89 -21.05 -24.77 -3.08
N GLN A 90 -20.55 -24.08 -2.05
CA GLN A 90 -21.01 -24.26 -0.67
C GLN A 90 -22.49 -23.89 -0.53
N VAL A 91 -22.92 -22.74 -1.09
CA VAL A 91 -24.32 -22.30 -1.07
C VAL A 91 -25.23 -23.32 -1.75
N GLU A 92 -24.84 -23.84 -2.92
CA GLU A 92 -25.62 -24.87 -3.63
C GLU A 92 -25.75 -26.16 -2.82
N THR A 93 -24.65 -26.60 -2.19
CA THR A 93 -24.63 -27.80 -1.36
C THR A 93 -25.56 -27.64 -0.15
N THR A 94 -25.45 -26.52 0.57
CA THR A 94 -26.32 -26.21 1.71
C THR A 94 -27.78 -26.09 1.28
N GLN A 95 -28.08 -25.47 0.14
CA GLN A 95 -29.44 -25.34 -0.36
C GLN A 95 -30.06 -26.71 -0.70
N SER A 96 -29.27 -27.62 -1.26
CA SER A 96 -29.68 -29.00 -1.53
C SER A 96 -29.98 -29.76 -0.23
N GLU A 97 -29.12 -29.64 0.79
CA GLU A 97 -29.34 -30.26 2.09
C GLU A 97 -30.59 -29.72 2.80
N VAL A 98 -30.81 -28.41 2.78
CA VAL A 98 -32.04 -27.79 3.32
C VAL A 98 -33.28 -28.35 2.63
N THR A 99 -33.24 -28.49 1.31
CA THR A 99 -34.35 -29.06 0.53
C THR A 99 -34.61 -30.52 0.91
N ARG A 100 -33.54 -31.32 1.05
CA ARG A 100 -33.62 -32.73 1.47
C ARG A 100 -34.23 -32.86 2.88
N LEU A 101 -33.68 -32.15 3.86
CA LEU A 101 -34.14 -32.17 5.24
C LEU A 101 -35.58 -31.67 5.38
N THR A 102 -35.96 -30.63 4.62
CA THR A 102 -37.34 -30.13 4.58
C THR A 102 -38.31 -31.20 4.09
N THR A 103 -37.92 -31.97 3.08
CA THR A 103 -38.72 -33.08 2.55
C THR A 103 -38.84 -34.21 3.55
N GLU A 104 -37.75 -34.55 4.24
CA GLU A 104 -37.72 -35.59 5.26
C GLU A 104 -38.59 -35.23 6.48
N VAL A 105 -38.49 -33.99 6.98
CA VAL A 105 -39.35 -33.46 8.04
C VAL A 105 -40.83 -33.51 7.61
N ARG A 106 -41.14 -33.18 6.36
CA ARG A 106 -42.51 -33.28 5.83
C ARG A 106 -43.00 -34.73 5.82
N ASN A 107 -42.18 -35.67 5.38
CA ASN A 107 -42.52 -37.10 5.32
C ASN A 107 -42.73 -37.68 6.73
N LEU A 108 -41.81 -37.42 7.66
CA LEU A 108 -41.93 -37.83 9.07
C LEU A 108 -43.20 -37.26 9.72
N LYS A 109 -43.53 -36.00 9.45
CA LYS A 109 -44.78 -35.38 9.93
C LYS A 109 -46.02 -36.08 9.38
N ALA A 110 -46.00 -36.51 8.11
CA ALA A 110 -47.07 -37.29 7.51
C ALA A 110 -47.19 -38.69 8.11
N GLU A 111 -46.07 -39.38 8.36
CA GLU A 111 -46.07 -40.69 9.02
C GLU A 111 -46.57 -40.62 10.47
N LEU A 112 -46.12 -39.63 11.25
CA LEU A 112 -46.64 -39.39 12.60
C LEU A 112 -48.15 -39.13 12.60
N SER A 113 -48.67 -38.44 11.59
CA SER A 113 -50.12 -38.23 11.46
C SER A 113 -50.89 -39.53 11.16
N LYS A 114 -50.26 -40.52 10.50
CA LYS A 114 -50.83 -41.85 10.23
C LYS A 114 -50.75 -42.79 11.43
N LEU A 115 -49.82 -42.57 12.35
CA LEU A 115 -49.66 -43.36 13.59
C LEU A 115 -50.56 -42.87 14.75
N ARG A 116 -51.00 -41.61 14.71
CA ARG A 116 -51.96 -41.04 15.68
C ARG A 116 -53.28 -41.83 15.86
N PRO A 117 -53.88 -42.51 14.87
CA PRO A 117 -55.08 -43.32 15.09
C PRO A 117 -54.86 -44.52 16.02
N LEU A 118 -53.61 -44.97 16.24
CA LEU A 118 -53.30 -46.13 17.09
C LEU A 118 -53.03 -45.80 18.56
N THR A 119 -52.95 -44.52 18.95
CA THR A 119 -52.54 -44.13 20.32
C THR A 119 -53.41 -43.09 21.01
N THR A 120 -54.57 -42.71 20.46
CA THR A 120 -55.48 -41.77 21.13
C THR A 120 -56.85 -42.38 21.43
N THR A 121 -56.91 -43.27 22.42
CA THR A 121 -57.88 -43.07 23.51
C THR A 121 -57.22 -42.16 24.54
N SER A 122 -57.86 -41.03 24.83
CA SER A 122 -57.48 -40.05 25.87
C SER A 122 -56.38 -39.04 25.47
N ILE A 123 -56.80 -37.92 24.90
CA ILE A 123 -56.78 -36.57 25.53
C ILE A 123 -56.84 -35.51 24.41
N GLN A 124 -57.94 -34.76 24.49
CA GLN A 124 -58.28 -33.47 23.89
C GLN A 124 -57.20 -32.72 23.10
N GLN A 125 -57.53 -32.54 21.82
CA GLN A 125 -57.54 -31.27 21.08
C GLN A 125 -56.99 -30.04 21.82
N VAL A 126 -55.79 -29.58 21.42
CA VAL A 126 -55.54 -28.14 21.22
C VAL A 126 -54.76 -27.97 19.92
N LYS A 127 -55.43 -27.33 18.96
CA LYS A 127 -54.95 -26.91 17.65
C LYS A 127 -54.13 -25.62 17.85
N SER A 128 -52.84 -25.65 17.58
CA SER A 128 -52.03 -24.44 17.38
C SER A 128 -51.34 -24.50 16.02
N GLU A 129 -51.72 -23.57 15.14
CA GLU A 129 -51.12 -23.31 13.83
C GLU A 129 -49.64 -22.92 13.98
N PRO A 130 -48.75 -23.37 13.08
CA PRO A 130 -47.37 -22.89 13.06
C PRO A 130 -47.34 -21.52 12.39
N LYS A 131 -47.18 -20.46 13.20
CA LYS A 131 -46.76 -19.15 12.71
C LYS A 131 -45.38 -19.30 12.09
N VAL A 132 -45.26 -19.00 10.80
CA VAL A 132 -43.99 -18.83 10.10
C VAL A 132 -43.21 -17.73 10.82
N LEU A 133 -42.17 -18.11 11.54
CA LEU A 133 -41.22 -17.15 12.11
C LEU A 133 -40.48 -16.51 10.94
N GLN A 134 -40.91 -15.32 10.58
CA GLN A 134 -40.14 -14.40 9.77
C GLN A 134 -38.86 -14.12 10.57
N ILE A 135 -37.75 -14.73 10.18
CA ILE A 135 -36.44 -14.42 10.73
C ILE A 135 -36.16 -12.97 10.31
N GLN A 136 -36.52 -12.01 11.16
CA GLN A 136 -35.83 -10.74 11.17
C GLN A 136 -34.36 -11.10 11.34
N GLN A 137 -33.54 -10.76 10.35
CA GLN A 137 -32.09 -10.73 10.52
C GLN A 137 -31.84 -9.78 11.70
N SER A 138 -31.72 -10.34 12.90
CA SER A 138 -31.26 -9.57 14.04
C SER A 138 -29.84 -9.18 13.70
N VAL A 139 -29.62 -7.86 13.60
CA VAL A 139 -28.26 -7.33 13.62
C VAL A 139 -27.63 -7.93 14.88
N PRO A 140 -26.52 -8.68 14.78
CA PRO A 140 -25.88 -9.23 15.95
C PRO A 140 -25.59 -8.08 16.94
N PRO A 141 -25.73 -8.33 18.25
CA PRO A 141 -25.55 -7.29 19.25
C PRO A 141 -24.20 -6.60 19.03
N SER A 142 -24.22 -5.27 18.97
CA SER A 142 -23.00 -4.48 18.94
C SER A 142 -22.11 -4.89 20.12
N LEU A 143 -20.81 -5.02 19.87
CA LEU A 143 -19.84 -5.21 20.94
C LEU A 143 -20.06 -4.09 21.96
N ASN A 144 -20.19 -4.45 23.24
CA ASN A 144 -20.34 -3.47 24.30
C ASN A 144 -19.10 -2.55 24.28
N PRO A 145 -19.25 -1.22 24.07
CA PRO A 145 -18.12 -0.31 23.99
C PRO A 145 -17.21 -0.34 25.23
N ASN A 146 -17.77 -0.70 26.40
CA ASN A 146 -17.02 -0.85 27.64
C ASN A 146 -16.06 -2.06 27.64
N MET A 147 -16.12 -2.93 26.64
CA MET A 147 -15.14 -4.01 26.44
C MET A 147 -13.85 -3.55 25.76
N LEU A 148 -13.84 -2.35 25.14
CA LEU A 148 -12.67 -1.85 24.44
C LEU A 148 -11.63 -1.36 25.45
N VAL A 149 -10.74 -2.25 25.88
CA VAL A 149 -9.59 -1.89 26.70
C VAL A 149 -8.36 -1.79 25.80
N GLY A 150 -7.81 -0.59 25.70
CA GLY A 150 -6.61 -0.27 24.94
C GLY A 150 -5.36 -0.84 25.60
N ILE A 151 -4.62 -1.64 24.84
CA ILE A 151 -3.26 -2.08 25.16
C ILE A 151 -2.33 -0.96 24.69
N ILE A 152 -1.80 -0.20 25.65
CA ILE A 152 -0.95 0.96 25.39
C ILE A 152 0.47 0.64 25.91
N PRO A 153 1.48 0.54 25.04
CA PRO A 153 2.85 0.20 25.45
C PRO A 153 3.45 1.18 26.45
N ASN A 154 3.09 2.46 26.35
CA ASN A 154 3.60 3.50 27.24
C ASN A 154 2.56 4.59 27.53
N LYS A 155 2.05 4.59 28.77
CA LYS A 155 1.01 5.53 29.21
C LYS A 155 1.45 7.00 29.31
N LYS A 156 2.75 7.27 29.12
CA LYS A 156 3.30 8.64 29.08
C LYS A 156 2.98 9.37 27.76
N TYR A 157 2.71 8.63 26.69
CA TYR A 157 2.51 9.18 25.33
C TYR A 157 1.07 9.04 24.85
N ALA A 158 0.33 8.05 25.35
CA ALA A 158 -1.10 7.99 25.18
C ALA A 158 -1.76 7.34 26.39
N TYR A 159 -3.00 7.69 26.68
CA TYR A 159 -3.83 6.96 27.65
C TYR A 159 -5.27 6.92 27.19
N GLN A 160 -6.04 6.00 27.77
CA GLN A 160 -7.46 5.86 27.51
C GLN A 160 -8.27 6.39 28.68
N GLN A 161 -9.24 7.25 28.41
CA GLN A 161 -10.21 7.75 29.37
C GLN A 161 -11.64 7.43 28.87
N GLY A 162 -12.22 6.36 29.42
CA GLY A 162 -13.49 5.82 28.92
C GLY A 162 -13.32 5.34 27.47
N LEU A 163 -14.12 5.89 26.54
CA LEU A 163 -14.03 5.59 25.11
C LEU A 163 -13.08 6.53 24.35
N LYS A 164 -12.49 7.52 25.04
CA LYS A 164 -11.56 8.46 24.42
C LYS A 164 -10.14 7.94 24.53
N ILE A 165 -9.41 8.06 23.42
CA ILE A 165 -7.97 7.91 23.38
C ILE A 165 -7.37 9.30 23.39
N ILE A 166 -6.44 9.55 24.31
CA ILE A 166 -5.79 10.84 24.49
C ILE A 166 -4.30 10.65 24.25
N HIS A 167 -3.78 11.31 23.21
CA HIS A 167 -2.36 11.45 22.95
C HIS A 167 -1.81 12.62 23.78
N THR A 168 -0.67 12.46 24.44
CA THR A 168 -0.17 13.42 25.44
C THR A 168 1.10 14.16 25.03
N ASP A 169 1.81 13.68 24.02
CA ASP A 169 2.97 14.36 23.42
C ASP A 169 2.62 14.92 22.03
N LYS A 170 3.41 15.90 21.56
CA LYS A 170 3.20 16.56 20.25
C LYS A 170 4.03 15.97 19.12
N ASP A 171 5.09 15.21 19.43
CA ASP A 171 6.13 14.84 18.45
C ASP A 171 6.41 13.33 18.36
N GLY A 172 5.66 12.48 19.06
CA GLY A 172 5.97 11.05 19.19
C GLY A 172 4.87 10.13 18.67
N TYR A 173 5.22 9.03 18.00
CA TYR A 173 4.24 8.02 17.62
C TYR A 173 3.71 7.27 18.85
N SER A 174 2.38 7.15 18.92
CA SER A 174 1.70 6.28 19.88
C SER A 174 0.84 5.26 19.16
N THR A 175 1.03 3.98 19.49
CA THR A 175 0.24 2.88 18.95
C THR A 175 -0.60 2.27 20.06
N ILE A 176 -1.86 2.00 19.75
CA ILE A 176 -2.82 1.38 20.67
C ILE A 176 -3.44 0.18 19.97
N ALA A 177 -3.41 -0.96 20.64
CA ALA A 177 -4.14 -2.15 20.21
C ALA A 177 -5.36 -2.36 21.11
N PHE A 178 -6.36 -3.09 20.62
CA PHE A 178 -7.57 -3.39 21.39
C PHE A 178 -7.74 -4.91 21.56
N ASN A 179 -8.29 -5.31 22.70
CA ASN A 179 -8.72 -6.68 23.02
C ASN A 179 -10.25 -6.61 23.27
N PRO A 180 -11.11 -7.44 22.63
CA PRO A 180 -10.88 -8.80 22.14
C PRO A 180 -10.17 -8.93 20.78
N ILE A 181 -9.42 -10.03 20.61
CA ILE A 181 -8.97 -10.52 19.30
C ILE A 181 -10.19 -10.89 18.46
N ILE A 182 -10.25 -10.40 17.22
CA ILE A 182 -11.31 -10.74 16.27
C ILE A 182 -10.98 -12.12 15.67
N SER A 183 -11.60 -13.17 16.19
CA SER A 183 -11.35 -14.55 15.74
C SER A 183 -12.35 -15.06 14.70
N ASN A 184 -13.55 -14.47 14.62
CA ASN A 184 -14.57 -14.76 13.61
C ASN A 184 -15.58 -13.61 13.47
N GLY A 185 -16.40 -13.65 12.42
CA GLY A 185 -17.49 -12.69 12.18
C GLY A 185 -17.05 -11.40 11.48
N ILE A 186 -17.92 -10.39 11.52
CA ILE A 186 -17.70 -9.06 10.93
C ILE A 186 -17.72 -8.04 12.05
N VAL A 187 -16.64 -7.28 12.21
CA VAL A 187 -16.52 -6.20 13.20
C VAL A 187 -16.44 -4.86 12.47
N ARG A 188 -17.15 -3.86 13.01
CA ARG A 188 -17.10 -2.47 12.54
C ARG A 188 -16.68 -1.60 13.69
N PHE A 189 -15.62 -0.81 13.50
CA PHE A 189 -15.20 0.23 14.42
C PHE A 189 -15.41 1.60 13.75
N GLY A 190 -15.71 2.60 14.56
CA GLY A 190 -15.91 3.97 14.12
C GLY A 190 -15.56 4.92 15.25
N GLY A 191 -15.19 6.13 14.89
CA GLY A 191 -14.80 7.17 15.82
C GLY A 191 -14.70 8.52 15.10
N PHE A 192 -14.35 9.54 15.85
CA PHE A 192 -14.04 10.87 15.34
C PHE A 192 -12.80 11.39 16.06
N PHE A 193 -12.05 12.26 15.40
CA PHE A 193 -10.90 12.92 15.99
C PHE A 193 -11.33 14.25 16.60
N GLU A 194 -10.89 14.51 17.83
CA GLU A 194 -11.25 15.70 18.62
C GLU A 194 -9.97 16.50 18.90
N ASP A 195 -9.28 16.96 17.84
CA ASP A 195 -8.31 18.06 17.88
C ASP A 195 -7.95 18.52 16.44
N THR A 196 -7.54 19.78 16.31
CA THR A 196 -7.53 20.59 15.07
C THR A 196 -6.15 21.14 14.73
N ASP A 197 -5.09 20.33 14.80
CA ASP A 197 -3.90 20.67 14.03
C ASP A 197 -4.22 20.42 12.54
N ASP A 198 -3.70 21.25 11.63
CA ASP A 198 -4.09 21.25 10.21
C ASP A 198 -3.76 19.94 9.46
N ASP A 199 -2.97 19.03 10.07
CA ASP A 199 -2.54 17.77 9.46
C ASP A 199 -2.18 16.68 10.50
N PRO A 200 -3.18 16.03 11.14
CA PRO A 200 -2.92 14.96 12.09
C PRO A 200 -2.52 13.69 11.35
N TYR A 201 -1.26 13.27 11.46
CA TYR A 201 -0.81 12.00 10.89
C TYR A 201 -1.28 10.82 11.78
N PHE A 202 -2.23 10.03 11.29
CA PHE A 202 -2.72 8.85 12.00
C PHE A 202 -2.91 7.65 11.05
N GLY A 203 -2.86 6.44 11.62
CA GLY A 203 -3.10 5.21 10.88
C GLY A 203 -3.99 4.28 11.69
N ILE A 204 -4.89 3.56 11.00
CA ILE A 204 -5.73 2.54 11.60
C ILE A 204 -5.52 1.23 10.82
N GLY A 205 -5.40 0.11 11.53
CA GLY A 205 -5.10 -1.18 10.91
C GLY A 205 -5.48 -2.37 11.76
N ILE A 206 -5.23 -3.55 11.21
CA ILE A 206 -5.44 -4.84 11.88
C ILE A 206 -4.09 -5.55 11.96
N SER A 207 -3.77 -6.05 13.14
CA SER A 207 -2.52 -6.76 13.37
C SER A 207 -2.80 -8.17 13.87
N ASP A 208 -1.84 -9.07 13.67
CA ASP A 208 -1.90 -10.39 14.31
C ASP A 208 -1.91 -10.23 15.83
N SER A 209 -2.58 -11.16 16.53
CA SER A 209 -2.66 -11.17 17.98
C SER A 209 -1.31 -11.27 18.70
N SER A 210 -0.27 -11.75 18.00
CA SER A 210 1.12 -11.84 18.48
C SER A 210 1.92 -10.55 18.29
N ALA A 211 1.37 -9.52 17.63
CA ALA A 211 2.11 -8.30 17.34
C ALA A 211 2.47 -7.53 18.62
N VAL A 212 3.72 -7.05 18.66
CA VAL A 212 4.26 -6.27 19.78
C VAL A 212 4.60 -4.87 19.31
N PHE A 213 3.92 -3.87 19.88
CA PHE A 213 4.15 -2.47 19.54
C PHE A 213 5.18 -1.83 20.48
N GLY A 214 6.19 -1.19 19.89
CA GLY A 214 7.18 -0.42 20.63
C GLY A 214 6.68 0.98 20.99
N SER A 215 7.15 1.52 22.11
CA SER A 215 6.93 2.93 22.47
C SER A 215 7.67 3.87 21.50
N LYS A 216 7.02 4.96 21.06
CA LYS A 216 7.58 5.93 20.09
C LYS A 216 7.95 5.34 18.73
N LYS A 217 7.31 4.25 18.34
CA LYS A 217 7.52 3.62 17.05
C LYS A 217 6.20 3.57 16.31
N ALA A 218 6.27 3.86 15.01
CA ALA A 218 5.14 3.64 14.14
C ALA A 218 4.79 2.15 14.04
N PRO A 219 3.54 1.79 13.72
CA PRO A 219 3.07 0.40 13.70
C PRO A 219 3.88 -0.51 12.78
N TRP A 220 4.39 -0.01 11.65
CA TRP A 220 5.17 -0.79 10.67
C TRP A 220 6.58 -1.20 11.14
N TYR A 221 7.06 -0.65 12.27
CA TYR A 221 8.28 -1.13 12.92
C TYR A 221 8.03 -2.34 13.81
N GLY A 222 6.76 -2.70 14.07
CA GLY A 222 6.37 -3.91 14.78
C GLY A 222 6.42 -5.13 13.85
N GLU A 223 6.82 -6.28 14.40
CA GLU A 223 6.71 -7.54 13.68
C GLU A 223 5.22 -7.89 13.47
N ASN A 224 4.87 -8.45 12.31
CA ASN A 224 3.52 -8.96 11.96
C ASN A 224 2.37 -7.94 11.92
N CYS A 225 2.63 -6.70 11.49
CA CYS A 225 1.61 -5.65 11.31
C CYS A 225 1.16 -5.51 9.83
N LEU A 226 -0.15 -5.44 9.58
CA LEU A 226 -0.73 -5.03 8.28
C LEU A 226 -1.48 -3.69 8.46
N LEU A 227 -0.95 -2.61 7.88
CA LEU A 227 -1.64 -1.33 7.83
C LEU A 227 -2.71 -1.36 6.73
N LEU A 228 -3.92 -0.94 7.07
CA LEU A 228 -5.04 -0.93 6.11
C LEU A 228 -5.14 0.42 5.38
N ASP A 229 -4.75 1.54 6.01
CA ASP A 229 -4.63 2.85 5.37
C ASP A 229 -3.66 3.77 6.16
N GLU A 230 -2.90 4.60 5.43
CA GLU A 230 -2.22 5.81 5.93
C GLU A 230 -2.98 7.03 5.38
N VAL A 231 -3.37 7.97 6.25
CA VAL A 231 -3.98 9.25 5.85
C VAL A 231 -3.12 10.39 6.38
#